data_AF-A0A1B1KEV1-F1
#
_entry.id   AF-A0A1B1KEV1-F1
#
_cell.length_a   1.000
_cell.length_b   1.000
_cell.length_c   1.000
_cell.angle_alpha   90.00
_cell.angle_beta   90.00
_cell.angle_gamma   90.00
#
_symmetry.space_group_name_H-M   'P 1'
#
loop_
_entity.id
_entity.type
_entity.pdbx_description
1 polymer ?
#
loop_
_entity_poly.entity_id
_entity_poly.type
_entity_poly.pdbx_seq_one_letter_code
_entity_poly.pdbx_strand_id
1 'polypeptide(L)'
;MTCEDIVQWCQHYLANLLAVTPESLDPNADFDRLGLDSPLAVSLLIEIEERYGVDLPPEELFENPTLDAVGEYVHQHLRQDVA
;
A
#
# COMPACT_ATOMS: atom_id res chain seq x y z
N MET A 1 -8.77 9.24 -9.18
CA MET A 1 -7.67 8.33 -8.80
C MET A 1 -8.24 6.93 -8.79
N THR A 2 -7.68 6.04 -9.59
CA THR A 2 -8.13 4.64 -9.74
C THR A 2 -7.39 3.73 -8.76
N CYS A 3 -7.85 2.49 -8.54
CA CYS A 3 -7.09 1.49 -7.79
C CYS A 3 -5.68 1.33 -8.37
N GLU A 4 -5.57 1.25 -9.70
CA GLU A 4 -4.31 1.07 -10.42
C GLU A 4 -3.31 2.21 -10.16
N ASP A 5 -3.76 3.47 -10.11
CA ASP A 5 -2.91 4.62 -9.74
C ASP A 5 -2.34 4.47 -8.32
N ILE A 6 -3.14 3.97 -7.37
CA ILE A 6 -2.76 3.81 -5.96
C ILE A 6 -1.76 2.67 -5.83
N VAL A 7 -2.05 1.52 -6.44
CA VAL A 7 -1.15 0.36 -6.48
C VAL A 7 0.20 0.75 -7.07
N GLN A 8 0.19 1.43 -8.22
CA GLN A 8 1.42 1.91 -8.85
C GLN A 8 2.19 2.85 -7.94
N TRP A 9 1.53 3.76 -7.24
CA TRP A 9 2.21 4.62 -6.28
C TRP A 9 2.82 3.81 -5.13
N CYS A 10 2.08 2.90 -4.50
CA CYS A 10 2.60 2.05 -3.43
C CYS A 10 3.81 1.23 -3.91
N GLN A 11 3.76 0.66 -5.12
CA GLN A 11 4.90 -0.03 -5.73
C GLN A 11 6.12 0.88 -5.86
N HIS A 12 5.95 2.10 -6.37
CA HIS A 12 7.07 3.06 -6.48
C HIS A 12 7.65 3.45 -5.13
N TYR A 13 6.79 3.66 -4.13
CA TYR A 13 7.20 3.99 -2.77
C TYR A 13 8.05 2.87 -2.17
N LEU A 14 7.57 1.63 -2.23
CA LEU A 14 8.29 0.48 -1.70
C LEU A 14 9.55 0.16 -2.48
N ALA A 15 9.53 0.28 -3.81
CA ALA A 15 10.70 0.08 -4.64
C ALA A 15 11.84 1.03 -4.25
N ASN A 16 11.51 2.29 -3.94
CA ASN A 16 12.46 3.27 -3.45
C ASN A 16 13.03 2.90 -2.07
N LEU A 17 12.20 2.39 -1.16
CA LEU A 17 12.65 1.96 0.18
C LEU A 17 13.53 0.70 0.13
N LEU A 18 13.19 -0.25 -0.74
CA LEU A 18 13.90 -1.52 -0.92
C LEU A 18 15.11 -1.39 -1.87
N ALA A 19 15.31 -0.22 -2.48
CA ALA A 19 16.32 0.03 -3.51
C ALA A 19 16.24 -0.95 -4.70
N VAL A 20 15.02 -1.27 -5.13
CA VAL A 20 14.71 -2.12 -6.30
C VAL A 20 13.93 -1.34 -7.35
N THR A 21 13.64 -1.95 -8.49
CA THR A 21 12.76 -1.34 -9.50
C THR A 21 11.28 -1.65 -9.18
N PRO A 22 10.36 -0.68 -9.40
CA PRO A 22 8.93 -0.88 -9.18
C PRO A 22 8.36 -2.01 -10.05
N GLU A 23 8.95 -2.21 -11.22
CA GLU A 23 8.61 -3.28 -12.18
C GLU A 23 8.90 -4.69 -11.63
N SER A 24 9.79 -4.81 -10.64
CA SER A 24 10.13 -6.10 -10.01
C SER A 24 9.19 -6.48 -8.88
N LEU A 25 8.40 -5.53 -8.38
CA LEU A 25 7.43 -5.77 -7.32
C LEU A 25 6.10 -6.23 -7.94
N ASP A 26 5.75 -7.49 -7.73
CA ASP A 26 4.44 -8.01 -8.15
C ASP A 26 3.35 -7.51 -7.18
N PRO A 27 2.35 -6.76 -7.66
CA PRO A 27 1.32 -6.20 -6.79
C PRO A 27 0.37 -7.26 -6.19
N ASN A 28 0.37 -8.48 -6.75
CA ASN A 28 -0.40 -9.62 -6.24
C ASN A 28 0.42 -10.53 -5.33
N ALA A 29 1.72 -10.28 -5.17
CA ALA A 29 2.55 -11.06 -4.25
C ALA A 29 2.30 -10.63 -2.80
N ASP A 30 2.40 -11.61 -1.90
CA ASP A 30 2.38 -11.35 -0.47
C ASP A 30 3.51 -10.40 -0.07
N PHE A 31 3.22 -9.49 0.87
CA PHE A 31 4.18 -8.54 1.43
C PHE A 31 5.46 -9.20 1.94
N ASP A 32 5.35 -10.36 2.57
CA ASP A 32 6.51 -11.14 3.04
C ASP A 32 7.44 -11.53 1.87
N ARG A 33 6.86 -11.89 0.70
CA ARG A 33 7.62 -12.22 -0.51
C ARG A 33 8.23 -11.00 -1.19
N LEU A 34 7.63 -9.83 -0.99
CA LEU A 34 8.16 -8.55 -1.47
C LEU A 34 9.25 -7.98 -0.55
N GLY A 35 9.51 -8.62 0.61
CA GLY A 35 10.45 -8.11 1.61
C GLY A 35 9.87 -6.98 2.45
N LEU A 36 8.54 -6.90 2.57
CA LEU A 36 7.88 -5.95 3.47
C LEU A 36 7.94 -6.47 4.91
N ASP A 37 8.93 -6.01 5.65
CA ASP A 37 8.99 -6.21 7.10
C ASP A 37 8.06 -5.24 7.84
N SER A 38 7.78 -5.49 9.13
CA SER A 38 6.92 -4.63 9.96
C SER A 38 7.27 -3.12 9.91
N PRO A 39 8.54 -2.68 9.89
CA PRO A 39 8.85 -1.26 9.78
C PRO A 39 8.42 -0.64 8.45
N LEU A 40 8.61 -1.37 7.35
CA LEU A 40 8.25 -0.91 6.00
C LEU A 40 6.72 -0.86 5.83
N ALA A 41 6.02 -1.86 6.38
CA ALA A 41 4.57 -1.88 6.42
C ALA A 41 4.01 -0.64 7.14
N VAL A 42 4.55 -0.31 8.33
CA VAL A 42 4.14 0.87 9.08
C VAL A 42 4.45 2.17 8.31
N SER A 43 5.60 2.27 7.65
CA SER A 43 5.90 3.43 6.80
C SER A 43 4.93 3.59 5.63
N LEU A 44 4.53 2.48 5.01
CA LEU A 44 3.52 2.49 3.94
C LEU A 44 2.16 2.96 4.48
N LEU A 45 1.73 2.49 5.66
CA LEU A 45 0.48 2.92 6.29
C LEU A 45 0.44 4.42 6.55
N ILE A 46 1.50 4.97 7.15
CA ILE A 46 1.61 6.39 7.46
C ILE A 46 1.54 7.22 6.17
N GLU A 47 2.27 6.83 5.12
CA GLU A 47 2.25 7.57 3.86
C GLU A 47 0.92 7.46 3.11
N ILE A 48 0.21 6.34 3.23
CA ILE A 48 -1.16 6.21 2.71
C ILE A 48 -2.09 7.18 3.41
N GLU A 49 -2.03 7.26 4.74
CA GLU A 49 -2.82 8.19 5.54
C GLU A 49 -2.49 9.64 5.18
N GLU A 50 -1.21 10.02 5.14
CA GLU A 50 -0.78 11.39 4.82
C GLU A 50 -1.12 11.81 3.38
N ARG A 51 -1.02 10.87 2.41
CA ARG A 51 -1.25 11.17 0.99
C ARG A 51 -2.71 11.13 0.60
N TYR A 52 -3.45 10.16 1.10
CA TYR A 52 -4.81 9.86 0.66
C TYR A 52 -5.88 10.19 1.70
N GLY A 53 -5.49 10.51 2.94
CA GLY A 53 -6.42 10.74 4.04
C GLY A 53 -7.17 9.48 4.46
N VAL A 54 -6.59 8.30 4.19
CA VAL A 54 -7.22 7.01 4.50
C VAL A 54 -6.42 6.33 5.60
N ASP A 55 -7.07 6.09 6.74
CA ASP A 55 -6.56 5.23 7.80
C ASP A 55 -6.74 3.77 7.37
N LEU A 56 -5.63 3.11 7.02
CA LEU A 56 -5.60 1.69 6.70
C LEU A 56 -5.17 0.92 7.95
N PRO A 57 -6.07 0.16 8.59
CA PRO A 57 -5.71 -0.61 9.77
C PRO A 57 -4.75 -1.74 9.38
N PRO A 58 -3.77 -2.06 10.23
CA PRO A 58 -2.80 -3.12 9.95
C PRO A 58 -3.46 -4.50 9.81
N GLU A 59 -4.63 -4.72 10.39
CA GLU A 59 -5.42 -5.94 10.24
C GLU A 59 -5.73 -6.24 8.76
N GLU A 60 -6.04 -5.21 7.95
CA GLU A 60 -6.29 -5.36 6.51
C GLU A 60 -5.03 -5.79 5.76
N LEU A 61 -3.84 -5.30 6.18
CA LEU A 61 -2.57 -5.76 5.63
C LEU A 61 -2.27 -7.23 5.97
N PHE A 62 -2.78 -7.75 7.09
CA PHE A 62 -2.61 -9.16 7.46
C PHE A 62 -3.64 -10.08 6.79
N GLU A 63 -4.88 -9.60 6.61
CA GLU A 63 -5.94 -10.36 5.94
C GLU A 63 -5.69 -10.48 4.44
N ASN A 64 -5.26 -9.38 3.80
CA ASN A 64 -4.95 -9.33 2.39
C ASN A 64 -3.58 -8.67 2.17
N PRO A 65 -2.48 -9.42 2.33
CA PRO A 65 -1.12 -8.88 2.34
C PRO A 65 -0.59 -8.56 0.92
N THR A 66 -1.39 -7.89 0.08
CA THR A 66 -1.03 -7.55 -1.30
C THR A 66 -1.21 -6.08 -1.57
N LEU A 67 -0.43 -5.54 -2.52
CA LEU A 67 -0.58 -4.13 -2.92
C LEU A 67 -1.92 -3.88 -3.60
N ASP A 68 -2.45 -4.86 -4.31
CA ASP A 68 -3.76 -4.78 -4.94
C ASP A 68 -4.88 -4.55 -3.92
N ALA A 69 -4.88 -5.34 -2.83
CA ALA A 69 -5.84 -5.19 -1.74
C ALA A 69 -5.72 -3.82 -1.04
N VAL A 70 -4.49 -3.33 -0.83
CA VAL A 70 -4.26 -1.97 -0.32
C VAL A 70 -4.83 -0.92 -1.27
N GLY A 71 -4.55 -1.05 -2.57
CA GLY A 71 -5.06 -0.14 -3.58
C GLY A 71 -6.58 -0.14 -3.64
N GLU A 72 -7.21 -1.30 -3.52
CA GLU A 72 -8.67 -1.43 -3.47
C GLU A 72 -9.25 -0.79 -2.20
N TYR A 73 -8.68 -1.08 -1.01
CA TYR A 73 -9.14 -0.50 0.25
C TYR A 73 -9.07 1.03 0.20
N VAL A 74 -7.92 1.57 -0.19
CA VAL A 74 -7.73 3.02 -0.31
C VAL A 74 -8.70 3.60 -1.34
N HIS A 75 -8.92 2.91 -2.47
CA HIS A 75 -9.88 3.36 -3.46
C HIS A 75 -11.32 3.41 -2.95
N GLN A 76 -11.74 2.43 -2.16
CA GLN A 76 -13.07 2.39 -1.55
C GLN A 76 -13.25 3.51 -0.50
N HIS A 77 -12.17 3.87 0.20
CA HIS A 77 -12.19 4.87 1.28
C HIS A 77 -11.76 6.28 0.83
N LEU A 78 -11.45 6.49 -0.45
CA LEU A 78 -10.87 7.72 -1.02
C LEU A 78 -11.71 9.02 -0.93
N ARG A 79 -12.81 9.03 -0.18
CA ARG A 79 -13.62 10.21 0.13
C ARG A 79 -14.29 10.13 1.52
N GLN A 80 -13.79 9.31 2.43
CA GLN A 80 -14.31 9.26 3.79
C GLN A 80 -13.53 10.21 4.69
N ASP A 81 -13.61 11.50 4.36
CA ASP A 81 -13.41 12.55 5.34
C ASP A 81 -14.60 12.46 6.31
N VAL A 82 -14.46 11.61 7.33
CA VAL A 82 -15.39 11.60 8.46
C VAL A 82 -15.00 12.75 9.36
N ALA A 83 -15.65 13.90 9.09
CA ALA A 83 -16.00 14.99 10.00
C ALA A 83 -14.88 15.81 10.69
#